data_AF-A0A7C2NKI2-F1
#
_entry.id   AF-A0A7C2NKI2-F1
#
_cell.length_a   1.000
_cell.length_b   1.000
_cell.length_c   1.000
_cell.angle_alpha   90.00
_cell.angle_beta   90.00
_cell.angle_gamma   90.00
#
_symmetry.space_group_name_H-M   'P 1'
#
loop_
_entity.id
_entity.type
_entity.pdbx_description
1 polymer ?
#
loop_
_entity_poly.entity_id
_entity_poly.type
_entity_poly.pdbx_seq_one_letter_code
_entity_poly.pdbx_strand_id
1 'polypeptide(L)'
;MISCDSDISVKHLKIGHGLDRTHPVHLAMEFLADRVYEKSNGKIEITVYPSQQLGTERECLELLQIGSLAMTKVSASVLEGFAPNFKVFSLPYIFRSDEHKFAFFESDLAMELLRSPKEFWLRG
;
A
#
# COMPACT_ATOMS: atom_id res chain seq x y z
N MET A 1 6.55 9.14 44.69
CA MET A 1 7.11 9.55 43.38
C MET A 1 6.50 8.66 42.32
N ILE A 2 5.42 9.12 41.67
CA ILE A 2 4.85 8.44 40.52
C ILE A 2 5.66 8.95 39.33
N SER A 3 6.62 8.15 38.89
CA SER A 3 7.36 8.41 37.67
C SER A 3 6.41 8.14 36.51
N CYS A 4 6.07 9.17 35.74
CA CYS A 4 5.57 8.96 34.39
C CYS A 4 6.65 8.20 33.63
N ASP A 5 6.49 6.88 33.52
CA ASP A 5 7.12 6.15 32.43
C ASP A 5 6.58 6.75 31.14
N SER A 6 7.48 7.25 30.32
CA SER A 6 7.15 7.66 28.96
C SER A 6 6.62 6.43 28.23
N ASP A 7 5.30 6.31 28.16
CA ASP A 7 4.61 5.24 27.44
C ASP A 7 5.04 5.34 25.96
N ILE A 8 5.98 4.49 25.56
CA ILE A 8 6.36 4.35 24.16
C ILE A 8 5.20 3.60 23.51
N SER A 9 4.21 4.34 23.02
CA SER A 9 3.08 3.70 22.34
C SER A 9 3.57 3.13 21.00
N VAL A 10 3.60 1.80 20.91
CA VAL A 10 3.89 1.09 19.68
C VAL A 10 2.71 1.31 18.72
N LYS A 11 2.99 1.78 17.51
CA LYS A 11 1.97 1.98 16.49
C LYS A 11 1.76 0.69 15.71
N HIS A 12 0.61 0.06 15.92
CA HIS A 12 0.20 -1.11 15.14
C HIS A 12 -0.50 -0.68 13.85
N LEU A 13 0.04 -1.11 12.71
CA LEU A 13 -0.50 -0.87 11.38
C LEU A 13 -0.94 -2.19 10.76
N LYS A 14 -2.02 -2.16 10.00
CA LYS A 14 -2.56 -3.33 9.31
C LYS A 14 -2.41 -3.16 7.79
N ILE A 15 -1.98 -4.22 7.11
CA ILE A 15 -1.94 -4.31 5.64
C ILE A 15 -2.82 -5.45 5.18
N GLY A 16 -3.74 -5.19 4.24
CA GLY A 16 -4.57 -6.23 3.62
C GLY A 16 -4.20 -6.43 2.15
N HIS A 17 -4.15 -7.68 1.68
CA HIS A 17 -4.03 -8.00 0.25
C HIS A 17 -4.67 -9.34 -0.13
N GLY A 18 -4.99 -9.51 -1.41
CA GLY A 18 -5.76 -10.66 -1.91
C GLY A 18 -4.96 -11.89 -2.35
N LEU A 19 -3.65 -11.93 -2.11
CA LEU A 19 -2.74 -12.96 -2.63
C LEU A 19 -2.35 -13.93 -1.51
N ASP A 20 -1.99 -15.17 -1.85
CA ASP A 20 -1.63 -16.19 -0.86
C ASP A 20 -0.24 -15.95 -0.25
N ARG A 21 0.09 -16.75 0.79
CA ARG A 21 1.32 -16.61 1.58
C ARG A 21 2.61 -16.98 0.83
N THR A 22 2.51 -17.71 -0.27
CA THR A 22 3.68 -18.09 -1.10
C THR A 22 3.95 -17.08 -2.21
N HIS A 23 3.01 -16.17 -2.47
CA HIS A 23 3.13 -15.19 -3.53
C HIS A 23 4.24 -14.14 -3.24
N PRO A 24 5.06 -13.75 -4.23
CA PRO A 24 6.16 -12.78 -4.02
C PRO A 24 5.75 -11.46 -3.38
N VAL A 25 4.55 -10.95 -3.72
CA VAL A 25 3.98 -9.74 -3.09
C VAL A 25 3.78 -9.91 -1.58
N HIS A 26 3.33 -11.08 -1.12
CA HIS A 26 3.20 -11.33 0.32
C HIS A 26 4.57 -11.32 0.99
N LEU A 27 5.54 -12.04 0.42
CA LEU A 27 6.92 -12.09 0.93
C LEU A 27 7.56 -10.70 1.00
N ALA A 28 7.28 -9.84 0.01
CA ALA A 28 7.74 -8.45 0.02
C ALA A 28 7.08 -7.60 1.11
N MET A 29 5.80 -7.86 1.45
CA MET A 29 5.12 -7.17 2.54
C MET A 29 5.58 -7.61 3.92
N GLU A 30 5.85 -8.90 4.11
CA GLU A 30 6.49 -9.41 5.33
C GLU A 30 7.88 -8.78 5.49
N PHE A 31 8.67 -8.73 4.42
CA PHE A 31 9.96 -8.03 4.43
C PHE A 31 9.81 -6.54 4.76
N LEU A 32 8.78 -5.87 4.23
CA LEU A 32 8.48 -4.48 4.57
C LEU A 32 8.12 -4.33 6.07
N ALA A 33 7.33 -5.24 6.63
CA ALA A 33 7.00 -5.26 8.05
C ALA A 33 8.27 -5.34 8.92
N ASP A 34 9.17 -6.27 8.61
CA ASP A 34 10.46 -6.42 9.30
C ASP A 34 11.31 -5.15 9.22
N ARG A 35 11.47 -4.60 8.01
CA ARG A 35 12.28 -3.38 7.80
C ARG A 35 11.70 -2.18 8.51
N VAL A 36 10.38 -2.04 8.59
CA VAL A 36 9.72 -0.96 9.32
C VAL A 36 9.92 -1.12 10.82
N TYR A 37 9.79 -2.35 11.34
CA TYR A 37 10.05 -2.62 12.75
C TYR A 37 11.49 -2.25 13.13
N GLU A 38 12.48 -2.70 12.35
CA GLU A 38 13.89 -2.37 12.56
C GLU A 38 14.17 -0.87 12.45
N LYS A 39 13.74 -0.22 11.35
CA LYS A 39 14.01 1.20 11.11
C LYS A 39 13.29 2.12 12.09
N SER A 40 12.18 1.65 12.68
CA SER A 40 11.45 2.40 13.70
C SER A 40 11.95 2.14 15.13
N ASN A 41 12.97 1.30 15.32
CA ASN A 41 13.41 0.81 16.63
C ASN A 41 12.25 0.22 17.45
N GLY A 42 11.43 -0.61 16.79
CA GLY A 42 10.28 -1.29 17.40
C GLY A 42 9.07 -0.40 17.69
N LYS A 43 9.07 0.87 17.25
CA LYS A 43 7.95 1.80 17.48
C LYS A 43 6.79 1.62 16.51
N ILE A 44 7.00 0.91 15.41
CA ILE A 44 5.97 0.61 14.41
C ILE A 44 5.99 -0.89 14.17
N GLU A 45 4.84 -1.53 14.35
CA GLU A 45 4.62 -2.94 14.04
C GLU A 45 3.58 -3.06 12.95
N ILE A 46 3.86 -3.88 11.94
CA ILE A 46 2.98 -4.10 10.80
C ILE A 46 2.47 -5.54 10.84
N THR A 47 1.15 -5.72 10.80
CA THR A 47 0.52 -7.04 10.60
C THR A 47 -0.02 -7.15 9.18
N VAL A 48 0.43 -8.17 8.45
CA VAL A 48 -0.02 -8.45 7.07
C VAL A 48 -1.14 -9.48 7.10
N TYR A 49 -2.24 -9.17 6.42
CA TYR A 49 -3.43 -10.01 6.27
C TYR A 49 -3.55 -10.46 4.80
N PRO A 50 -3.02 -11.64 4.45
CA PRO A 50 -3.06 -12.18 3.08
C PRO A 50 -4.43 -12.79 2.74
N SER A 51 -4.54 -13.36 1.53
CA SER A 51 -5.67 -14.19 1.11
C SER A 51 -7.05 -13.57 1.33
N GLN A 52 -7.18 -12.25 1.14
CA GLN A 52 -8.44 -11.52 1.31
C GLN A 52 -9.04 -11.62 2.72
N GLN A 53 -8.22 -11.83 3.76
CA GLN A 53 -8.70 -11.91 5.15
C GLN A 53 -9.45 -10.65 5.62
N LEU A 54 -9.16 -9.49 5.01
CA LEU A 54 -9.84 -8.22 5.30
C LEU A 54 -10.81 -7.80 4.18
N GLY A 55 -11.16 -8.72 3.29
CA GLY A 55 -12.04 -8.49 2.14
C GLY A 55 -11.30 -8.39 0.80
N THR A 56 -12.09 -8.10 -0.23
CA THR A 56 -11.65 -7.84 -1.61
C THR A 56 -10.78 -6.58 -1.71
N GLU A 57 -10.10 -6.41 -2.86
CA GLU A 57 -9.30 -5.20 -3.10
C GLU A 57 -10.13 -3.90 -2.99
N ARG A 58 -11.41 -3.94 -3.40
CA ARG A 58 -12.32 -2.80 -3.28
C ARG A 58 -12.63 -2.48 -1.82
N GLU A 59 -13.02 -3.49 -1.03
CA GLU A 59 -13.33 -3.32 0.40
C GLU A 59 -12.10 -2.84 1.18
N CYS A 60 -10.90 -3.32 0.83
CA CYS A 60 -9.65 -2.84 1.43
C CYS A 60 -9.40 -1.34 1.16
N LEU A 61 -9.73 -0.83 -0.04
CA LEU A 61 -9.64 0.61 -0.33
C LEU A 61 -10.65 1.41 0.48
N GLU A 62 -11.88 0.91 0.64
CA GLU A 62 -12.91 1.56 1.46
C GLU A 62 -12.47 1.60 2.95
N LEU A 63 -11.88 0.52 3.47
CA LEU A 63 -11.28 0.49 4.81
C LEU A 63 -10.10 1.45 4.96
N LEU A 64 -9.29 1.63 3.91
CA LEU A 64 -8.18 2.58 3.88
C LEU A 64 -8.69 4.03 3.94
N GLN A 65 -9.73 4.38 3.18
CA GLN A 65 -10.32 5.71 3.16
C GLN A 65 -10.88 6.13 4.52
N ILE A 66 -11.47 5.20 5.28
CA ILE A 66 -12.01 5.47 6.62
C ILE A 66 -10.97 5.34 7.74
N GLY A 67 -9.72 4.99 7.40
CA GLY A 67 -8.61 4.86 8.35
C GLY A 67 -8.61 3.57 9.20
N SER A 68 -9.50 2.62 8.91
CA SER A 68 -9.54 1.30 9.57
C SER A 68 -8.41 0.38 9.12
N LEU A 69 -7.88 0.61 7.91
CA LEU A 69 -6.72 -0.08 7.35
C LEU A 69 -5.61 0.93 7.09
N ALA A 70 -4.36 0.58 7.39
CA ALA A 70 -3.25 1.51 7.24
C ALA A 70 -2.69 1.53 5.81
N MET A 71 -2.61 0.35 5.16
CA MET A 71 -2.14 0.19 3.79
C MET A 71 -2.81 -1.01 3.12
N THR A 72 -2.83 -1.03 1.78
CA THR A 72 -3.25 -2.20 1.01
C THR A 72 -2.51 -2.23 -0.32
N LYS A 73 -2.35 -3.43 -0.89
CA LYS A 73 -2.02 -3.59 -2.31
C LYS A 73 -3.28 -3.88 -3.07
N VAL A 74 -3.47 -3.16 -4.17
CA VAL A 74 -4.56 -3.35 -5.11
C VAL A 74 -4.04 -3.36 -6.54
N SER A 75 -4.82 -3.91 -7.45
CA SER A 75 -4.60 -3.76 -8.89
C SER A 75 -4.95 -2.34 -9.35
N ALA A 76 -4.28 -1.88 -10.42
CA ALA A 76 -4.62 -0.60 -11.05
C ALA A 76 -6.09 -0.56 -11.49
N SER A 77 -6.60 -1.67 -12.03
CA SER A 77 -7.99 -1.79 -12.49
C SER A 77 -9.02 -1.55 -11.39
N VAL A 78 -8.78 -1.99 -10.15
CA VAL A 78 -9.66 -1.67 -9.03
C VAL A 78 -9.52 -0.21 -8.61
N LEU A 79 -8.28 0.31 -8.61
CA LEU A 79 -7.98 1.69 -8.22
C LEU A 79 -8.63 2.72 -9.16
N GLU A 80 -8.85 2.39 -10.44
CA GLU A 80 -9.55 3.24 -11.41
C GLU A 80 -10.95 3.68 -10.98
N GLY A 81 -11.64 2.82 -10.22
CA GLY A 81 -12.96 3.14 -9.66
C GLY A 81 -12.93 4.21 -8.58
N PHE A 82 -11.75 4.50 -8.01
CA PHE A 82 -11.53 5.49 -6.96
C PHE A 82 -10.74 6.69 -7.46
N ALA A 83 -9.75 6.48 -8.32
CA ALA A 83 -8.86 7.51 -8.86
C ALA A 83 -8.81 7.43 -10.40
N PRO A 84 -9.61 8.25 -11.13
CA PRO A 84 -9.76 8.13 -12.58
C PRO A 84 -8.47 8.21 -13.41
N ASN A 85 -7.44 8.90 -12.91
CA ASN A 85 -6.16 9.04 -13.60
C ASN A 85 -5.43 7.69 -13.78
N PHE A 86 -5.73 6.68 -12.95
CA PHE A 86 -5.14 5.35 -13.07
C PHE A 86 -5.68 4.56 -14.26
N LYS A 87 -6.75 5.04 -14.94
CA LYS A 87 -7.30 4.41 -16.15
C LYS A 87 -6.31 4.33 -17.29
N VAL A 88 -5.28 5.18 -17.26
CA VAL A 88 -4.17 5.12 -18.22
C VAL A 88 -3.53 3.74 -18.25
N PHE A 89 -3.47 3.01 -17.12
CA PHE A 89 -2.88 1.68 -17.04
C PHE A 89 -3.74 0.56 -17.63
N SER A 90 -5.02 0.81 -17.91
CA SER A 90 -5.89 -0.13 -18.62
C SER A 90 -5.81 -0.01 -20.14
N LEU A 91 -5.07 0.97 -20.66
CA LEU A 91 -4.86 1.10 -22.10
C LEU A 91 -3.90 0.00 -22.60
N PRO A 92 -4.23 -0.68 -23.70
CA PRO A 92 -3.39 -1.74 -24.23
C PRO A 92 -2.10 -1.16 -24.84
N TYR A 93 -0.97 -1.85 -24.62
CA TYR A 93 0.33 -1.57 -25.25
C TYR A 93 0.94 -0.18 -24.97
N ILE A 94 0.59 0.47 -23.85
CA ILE A 94 1.18 1.77 -23.45
C ILE A 94 2.69 1.71 -23.17
N PHE A 95 3.20 0.53 -22.78
CA PHE A 95 4.62 0.31 -22.55
C PHE A 95 5.22 -0.50 -23.70
N ARG A 96 6.34 0.00 -24.25
CA ARG A 96 7.05 -0.59 -25.38
C ARG A 96 8.01 -1.72 -24.98
N SER A 97 8.51 -1.66 -23.74
CA SER A 97 9.37 -2.66 -23.12
C SER A 97 9.29 -2.54 -21.60
N ASP A 98 9.89 -3.49 -20.87
CA ASP A 98 10.04 -3.39 -19.43
C ASP A 98 10.93 -2.19 -19.05
N GLU A 99 11.97 -1.89 -19.82
CA GLU A 99 12.81 -0.70 -19.59
C GLU A 99 12.00 0.59 -19.73
N HIS A 100 11.11 0.69 -20.72
CA HIS A 100 10.22 1.84 -20.87
C HIS A 100 9.28 1.98 -19.67
N LYS A 101 8.79 0.85 -19.15
CA LYS A 101 7.91 0.80 -17.97
C LYS A 101 8.63 1.23 -16.70
N PHE A 102 9.84 0.73 -16.46
CA PHE A 102 10.64 1.14 -15.29
C PHE A 102 11.04 2.62 -15.37
N ALA A 103 11.51 3.08 -16.54
CA ALA A 103 11.83 4.49 -16.76
C ALA A 103 10.61 5.41 -16.53
N PHE A 104 9.41 4.97 -16.91
CA PHE A 104 8.18 5.69 -16.59
C PHE A 104 7.95 5.75 -15.07
N PHE A 105 8.02 4.62 -14.35
CA PHE A 105 7.77 4.60 -12.90
C PHE A 105 8.79 5.39 -12.08
N GLU A 106 9.98 5.66 -12.63
CA GLU A 106 11.00 6.52 -12.03
C GLU A 106 10.87 8.00 -12.41
N SER A 107 9.93 8.34 -13.30
CA SER A 107 9.75 9.71 -13.79
C SER A 107 8.93 10.60 -12.85
N ASP A 108 9.11 11.92 -12.98
CA ASP A 108 8.30 12.91 -12.27
C ASP A 108 6.80 12.77 -12.57
N LEU A 109 6.46 12.37 -13.81
CA LEU A 109 5.08 12.13 -14.22
C LEU A 109 4.45 10.98 -13.43
N ALA A 110 5.18 9.88 -13.23
CA ALA A 110 4.68 8.78 -12.40
C ALA A 110 4.53 9.21 -10.95
N MET A 111 5.43 10.05 -10.42
CA MET A 111 5.30 10.60 -9.07
C MET A 111 4.11 11.55 -8.92
N GLU A 112 3.78 12.32 -9.95
CA GLU A 112 2.57 13.14 -9.99
C GLU A 112 1.31 12.27 -9.99
N LEU A 113 1.28 11.26 -10.87
CA LEU A 113 0.18 10.30 -10.96
C LEU A 113 -0.03 9.54 -9.63
N LEU A 114 1.05 9.12 -8.97
CA LEU A 114 1.01 8.42 -7.68
C LEU A 114 0.39 9.26 -6.56
N ARG A 115 0.54 10.59 -6.64
CA ARG A 115 -0.01 11.54 -5.66
C ARG A 115 -1.43 12.00 -6.00
N SER A 116 -1.88 11.80 -7.24
CA SER A 116 -3.20 12.27 -7.68
C SER A 116 -4.38 11.73 -6.86
N PRO A 117 -4.35 10.49 -6.29
CA PRO A 117 -5.47 9.97 -5.49
C PRO A 117 -5.69 10.69 -4.15
N LYS A 118 -4.84 11.65 -3.78
CA LYS A 118 -4.91 12.36 -2.49
C LYS A 118 -6.26 13.06 -2.27
N GLU A 119 -6.90 13.54 -3.33
CA GLU A 119 -8.24 14.13 -3.27
C GLU A 119 -9.33 13.12 -2.84
N PHE A 120 -9.06 11.83 -3.03
CA PHE A 120 -9.92 10.70 -2.63
C PHE A 120 -9.46 10.02 -1.34
N TRP A 121 -8.63 10.69 -0.53
CA TRP A 121 -8.09 10.14 0.73
C TRP A 121 -7.20 8.90 0.54
N LEU A 122 -6.65 8.73 -0.66
CA LEU A 122 -5.73 7.65 -1.01
C LEU A 122 -4.35 8.24 -1.33
N ARG A 123 -3.29 7.50 -1.05
CA ARG A 123 -1.94 7.91 -1.40
C ARG A 123 -1.13 6.69 -1.81
N GLY A 124 -0.53 6.77 -3.01
CA GLY A 124 0.50 5.85 -3.46
C GLY A 124 1.90 6.27 -3.03
#